data_AF-A0A699XN67-F1
#
_entry.id   AF-A0A699XN67-F1
#
_cell.length_a   1.000
_cell.length_b   1.000
_cell.length_c   1.000
_cell.angle_alpha   90.00
_cell.angle_beta   90.00
_cell.angle_gamma   90.00
#
_symmetry.space_group_name_H-M   'P 1'
#
loop_
_entity.id
_entity.type
_entity.pdbx_description
1 polymer ?
#
loop_
_entity_poly.entity_id
_entity_poly.type
_entity_poly.pdbx_seq_one_letter_code
_entity_poly.pdbx_strand_id
1 'polypeptide(L)'
;EDLKQIDKDDLEEMDLKWQMAMLTMRAMRFLQKTGKNLGANGPISMGFDMEKVECYNCHRKGHFVRECRSPKDSRRTAVVEPQRRNV
;
A
#
# COMPACT_ATOMS: atom_id res chain seq x y z
N GLU A 1 4.57 -46.75 12.72
CA GLU A 1 5.17 -46.33 11.44
C GLU A 1 4.16 -45.51 10.62
N ASP A 2 3.75 -44.32 11.09
CA ASP A 2 2.81 -43.47 10.31
C ASP A 2 3.07 -41.96 10.55
N LEU A 3 4.35 -41.57 10.62
CA LEU A 3 4.70 -40.16 10.44
C LEU A 3 4.79 -39.90 8.93
N LYS A 4 3.64 -39.62 8.32
CA LYS A 4 3.56 -39.08 6.96
C LYS A 4 4.51 -37.91 6.86
N GLN A 5 5.48 -38.01 5.96
CA GLN A 5 6.28 -36.88 5.52
C GLN A 5 5.29 -35.81 5.04
N ILE A 6 5.35 -34.63 5.65
CA ILE A 6 4.61 -33.46 5.19
C ILE A 6 5.07 -33.26 3.75
N ASP A 7 4.13 -33.37 2.81
CA ASP A 7 4.44 -33.17 1.40
C ASP A 7 4.88 -31.72 1.21
N LYS A 8 5.75 -31.47 0.24
CA LYS A 8 6.24 -30.12 -0.03
C LYS A 8 5.07 -29.18 -0.37
N ASP A 9 4.02 -29.70 -1.00
CA ASP A 9 2.81 -28.95 -1.35
C ASP A 9 2.02 -28.52 -0.10
N ASP A 10 1.96 -29.37 0.94
CA ASP A 10 1.29 -29.03 2.22
C ASP A 10 2.03 -27.90 2.96
N LEU A 11 3.37 -27.86 2.83
CA LEU A 11 4.19 -26.82 3.43
C LEU A 11 3.99 -25.45 2.75
N GLU A 12 3.90 -25.44 1.41
CA GLU A 12 3.62 -24.24 0.63
C GLU A 12 2.19 -23.71 0.87
N GLU A 13 1.21 -24.61 1.02
CA GLU A 13 -0.16 -24.23 1.36
C GLU A 13 -0.25 -23.58 2.75
N MET A 14 0.47 -24.12 3.74
CA MET A 14 0.54 -23.52 5.07
C MET A 14 1.18 -22.13 5.04
N ASP A 15 2.29 -21.96 4.33
CA ASP A 15 2.94 -20.65 4.21
C ASP A 15 2.02 -19.63 3.54
N LEU A 16 1.37 -20.00 2.43
CA LEU A 16 0.44 -19.13 1.72
C LEU A 16 -0.76 -18.72 2.61
N LYS A 17 -1.31 -19.67 3.37
CA LYS A 17 -2.38 -19.38 4.35
C LYS A 17 -1.92 -18.43 5.44
N TRP A 18 -0.71 -18.60 5.97
CA TRP A 18 -0.12 -17.68 6.95
C TRP A 18 0.08 -16.28 6.39
N GLN A 19 0.60 -16.17 5.16
CA GLN A 19 0.75 -14.90 4.48
C GLN A 19 -0.61 -14.19 4.29
N MET A 20 -1.64 -14.92 3.84
CA MET A 20 -2.99 -14.38 3.69
C MET A 20 -3.62 -13.96 5.02
N ALA A 21 -3.40 -14.74 6.09
CA ALA A 21 -3.85 -14.38 7.43
C ALA A 21 -3.18 -13.07 7.91
N MET A 22 -1.87 -12.93 7.72
CA MET A 22 -1.15 -11.70 8.08
C MET A 22 -1.63 -10.48 7.28
N LEU A 23 -1.85 -10.65 5.97
CA LEU A 23 -2.41 -9.59 5.11
C LEU A 23 -3.81 -9.17 5.59
N THR A 24 -4.67 -10.13 5.91
CA THR A 24 -6.01 -9.87 6.42
C THR A 24 -5.98 -9.14 7.76
N MET A 25 -5.11 -9.56 8.69
CA MET A 25 -4.92 -8.89 9.98
C MET A 25 -4.45 -7.44 9.80
N ARG A 26 -3.56 -7.18 8.83
CA ARG A 26 -3.08 -5.83 8.51
C ARG A 26 -4.19 -4.96 7.93
N ALA A 27 -5.01 -5.52 7.03
CA ALA A 27 -6.17 -4.84 6.45
C ALA A 27 -7.23 -4.52 7.51
N MET A 28 -7.56 -5.48 8.39
CA MET A 28 -8.49 -5.28 9.50
C MET A 28 -8.00 -4.17 10.46
N ARG A 29 -6.70 -4.18 10.80
CA ARG A 29 -6.11 -3.14 11.67
C ARG A 29 -6.14 -1.75 11.02
N PHE A 30 -5.97 -1.67 9.70
CA PHE A 30 -6.10 -0.41 8.95
C PHE A 30 -7.55 0.09 8.96
N LEU A 31 -8.52 -0.81 8.73
CA LEU A 31 -9.95 -0.49 8.77
C LEU A 31 -10.36 0.03 10.16
N GLN A 32 -9.97 -0.66 11.23
CA GLN A 32 -10.27 -0.21 12.61
C GLN A 32 -9.70 1.17 12.93
N LYS A 33 -8.50 1.49 12.44
CA LYS A 33 -7.85 2.78 12.70
C LYS A 33 -8.42 3.94 11.90
N THR A 34 -8.87 3.69 10.66
CA THR A 34 -9.26 4.75 9.73
C THR A 34 -10.76 4.82 9.49
N GLY A 35 -11.52 3.78 9.86
CA GLY A 35 -12.94 3.64 9.53
C GLY A 35 -13.21 3.50 8.02
N LYS A 36 -12.17 3.38 7.18
CA LYS A 36 -12.28 3.39 5.71
C LYS A 36 -12.25 1.96 5.19
N ASN A 37 -13.39 1.52 4.62
CA ASN A 37 -13.48 0.24 3.93
C ASN A 37 -12.59 0.24 2.68
N LEU A 38 -11.63 -0.68 2.62
CA LEU A 38 -10.86 -1.00 1.43
C LEU A 38 -11.79 -1.73 0.46
N GLY A 39 -12.65 -1.01 -0.25
CA GLY A 39 -13.58 -1.59 -1.22
C GLY A 39 -12.81 -2.39 -2.27
N ALA A 40 -12.73 -3.71 -2.09
CA ALA A 40 -11.96 -4.62 -2.95
C ALA A 40 -12.55 -4.82 -4.36
N ASN A 41 -13.67 -4.15 -4.65
CA ASN A 41 -14.37 -4.21 -5.93
C ASN A 41 -13.93 -3.10 -6.92
N GLY A 42 -12.98 -2.26 -6.54
CA GLY A 42 -12.38 -1.22 -7.40
C GLY A 42 -10.91 -1.52 -7.70
N PRO A 43 -10.31 -0.86 -8.71
CA PRO A 43 -8.88 -0.98 -8.98
C PRO A 43 -8.09 -0.71 -7.70
N ILE A 44 -6.94 -1.39 -7.55
CA ILE A 44 -6.03 -1.40 -6.38
C ILE A 44 -5.48 0.01 -6.02
N SER A 45 -5.99 1.09 -6.62
CA SER A 45 -5.80 2.45 -6.14
C SER A 45 -6.47 2.58 -4.77
N MET A 46 -5.66 2.42 -3.74
CA MET A 46 -5.98 2.44 -2.31
C MET A 46 -6.70 3.75 -1.91
N GLY A 47 -7.96 3.97 -2.29
CA GLY A 47 -8.79 5.13 -1.94
C GLY A 47 -8.22 6.52 -2.30
N PHE A 48 -7.12 6.59 -3.05
CA PHE A 48 -6.52 7.86 -3.44
C PHE A 48 -7.10 8.34 -4.76
N ASP A 49 -7.72 9.52 -4.70
CA ASP A 49 -8.07 10.28 -5.89
C ASP A 49 -6.78 10.73 -6.58
N MET A 50 -6.40 10.02 -7.64
CA MET A 50 -5.18 10.27 -8.42
C MET A 50 -5.13 11.70 -8.98
N GLU A 51 -6.27 12.33 -9.26
CA GLU A 51 -6.34 13.73 -9.70
C GLU A 51 -5.94 14.71 -8.60
N LYS A 52 -6.05 14.30 -7.32
CA LYS A 52 -5.63 15.06 -6.15
C LYS A 52 -4.24 14.68 -5.64
N VAL A 53 -3.62 13.63 -6.17
CA VAL A 53 -2.26 13.24 -5.80
C VAL A 53 -1.29 14.11 -6.57
N GLU A 54 -0.48 14.90 -5.87
CA GLU A 54 0.59 15.72 -6.45
C GLU A 54 1.96 15.13 -6.10
N CYS A 55 2.82 15.00 -7.11
CA CYS A 55 4.17 14.49 -6.92
C CYS A 55 5.07 15.53 -6.23
N TYR A 56 5.64 15.18 -5.07
CA TYR A 56 6.56 16.05 -4.34
C TYR A 56 7.85 16.43 -5.09
N ASN A 57 8.24 15.68 -6.13
CA ASN A 57 9.45 15.97 -6.89
C ASN A 57 9.20 16.92 -8.07
N CYS A 58 8.17 16.67 -8.87
CA CYS A 58 7.92 17.45 -10.10
C CYS A 58 6.62 18.27 -10.07
N HIS A 59 5.86 18.21 -8.97
CA HIS A 59 4.60 18.94 -8.76
C HIS A 59 3.52 18.69 -9.82
N ARG A 60 3.63 17.59 -10.56
CA ARG A 60 2.56 17.12 -11.45
C ARG A 60 1.65 16.15 -10.72
N LYS A 61 0.36 16.24 -11.05
CA LYS A 61 -0.67 15.37 -10.49
C LYS A 61 -0.62 13.95 -11.08
N GLY A 62 -1.30 13.02 -10.45
CA GLY A 62 -1.52 11.66 -10.97
C GLY A 62 -0.45 10.63 -10.61
N HIS A 63 0.58 10.97 -9.84
CA HIS A 63 1.58 10.00 -9.40
C HIS A 63 2.27 10.39 -8.09
N PHE A 64 2.77 9.39 -7.38
CA PHE A 64 3.58 9.60 -6.18
C PHE A 64 5.04 9.90 -6.53
N VAL A 65 5.77 10.49 -5.59
CA VAL A 65 7.21 10.77 -5.75
C VAL A 65 8.03 9.53 -6.12
N ARG A 66 7.62 8.35 -5.63
CA ARG A 66 8.27 7.06 -5.91
C ARG A 66 8.16 6.62 -7.38
N GLU A 67 7.16 7.12 -8.09
CA GLU A 67 6.89 6.79 -9.51
C GLU A 67 7.42 7.88 -10.46
N CYS A 68 7.99 8.97 -9.91
CA CYS A 68 8.42 10.10 -10.69
C CYS A 68 9.67 9.78 -11.53
N ARG A 69 9.56 9.91 -12.85
CA ARG A 69 10.69 9.76 -13.79
C ARG A 69 11.45 11.06 -14.05
N SER A 70 10.95 12.19 -13.56
CA SER A 70 11.61 13.49 -13.73
C SER A 70 12.86 13.57 -12.86
N PRO A 71 13.93 14.23 -13.34
CA PRO A 71 15.08 14.54 -12.50
C PRO A 71 14.65 15.37 -11.28
N LYS A 72 15.46 15.34 -10.22
CA LYS A 72 15.11 16.02 -8.96
C LYS A 72 14.94 17.52 -9.21
N ASP A 73 13.78 18.10 -8.90
CA ASP A 73 13.59 19.54 -9.07
C ASP A 73 14.37 20.27 -7.97
N SER A 74 15.57 20.77 -8.31
CA SER A 74 16.45 21.48 -7.40
C SER A 74 15.98 22.91 -7.09
N ARG A 75 14.90 23.40 -7.73
CA ARG A 75 14.52 24.81 -7.70
C ARG A 75 13.77 25.25 -6.46
N ARG A 76 13.31 24.34 -5.59
CA ARG A 76 12.47 24.69 -4.42
C ARG A 76 12.72 23.85 -3.17
N THR A 77 13.97 23.81 -2.69
CA THR A 77 14.31 23.35 -1.33
C THR A 77 13.73 24.23 -0.19
N ALA A 78 12.84 25.17 -0.51
CA ALA A 78 12.17 26.03 0.45
C ALA A 78 10.80 25.46 0.83
N VAL A 79 10.79 24.76 1.97
CA VAL A 79 9.65 24.63 2.91
C VAL A 79 8.26 24.64 2.26
N VAL A 80 7.77 23.46 1.89
CA VAL A 80 6.32 23.23 1.88
C VAL A 80 6.04 22.37 3.10
N GLU A 81 5.48 23.03 4.12
CA GLU A 81 4.94 22.36 5.31
C GLU A 81 3.99 21.26 4.84
N PRO A 82 4.14 20.01 5.31
CA PRO A 82 3.24 18.95 4.90
C PRO A 82 1.86 19.31 5.45
N GLN A 83 0.95 19.76 4.58
CA GLN A 83 -0.45 19.87 4.97
C GLN A 83 -0.90 18.49 5.40
N ARG A 84 -0.97 18.31 6.72
CA ARG A 84 -1.63 17.18 7.36
C ARG A 84 -3.08 17.23 6.88
N ARG A 85 -3.41 16.38 5.90
CA ARG A 85 -4.81 16.01 5.70
C ARG A 85 -5.22 15.27 6.98
N ASN A 86 -6.03 15.94 7.79
CA ASN A 86 -6.75 15.28 8.87
C ASN A 86 -7.50 14.09 8.27
N VAL A 87 -7.34 12.94 8.93
CA VAL A 87 -7.91 11.65 8.53
C VAL A 87 -9.42 11.67 8.66
#